data_AF-F7S4H4-F1
#
_entry.id   AF-F7S4H4-F1
#
_cell.length_a   1.000
_cell.length_b   1.000
_cell.length_c   1.000
_cell.angle_alpha   90.00
_cell.angle_beta   90.00
_cell.angle_gamma   90.00
#
_symmetry.space_group_name_H-M   'P 1'
#
loop_
_entity.id
_entity.type
_entity.pdbx_description
1 polymer ?
#
loop_
_entity_poly.entity_id
_entity_poly.type
_entity_poly.pdbx_seq_one_letter_code
_entity_poly.pdbx_strand_id
1 'polypeptide(L)'
;MLREAVLAGHFFGERHRGAASELASFLVAKPGQALQAWFGEAATLDLLRNPKALAARIDRDIAAIDALLSDQLDTILHNPRLTRLEGSWRGLFWLASHIEPGRTIKLRVLHASWSEICRDLERAPEFDQSETFRRIYEDEFGTPGGEPYGLLVMDYTIRHRPSADSPSDDVSALAALSAVAAASFAPMIFSASPTLFGVDRMEELSGVADPASLFTGLEYRRFRNLGLRDDMRFIGLALPRLRARAPWTDAPGAPSLFPYCERIEDSEDMVWFAPGYAVAFVVARAMATYEWPADMRGYLEDWPGGGLFTAGTAAVFSADPYDGLDRFELEIALTDRQERGLVDAGLMPLTPLGYGGETVIGAARSLQMPRRFGGPNTEAADANARLSAQFNTMICVSRFAHFLKVMGRDMTGAFRTAAEIERTLGDWLRRFTNSNRDAGPETRARYPLLDASVQVRELPAKPGSFGCVIHLQPQYQLDDIAASFRLVTEISAPGNR
;
A
#
# COMPACT_ATOMS: atom_id res chain seq x y z
N MET A 1 -11.27 11.58 36.01
CA MET A 1 -10.38 10.38 36.00
C MET A 1 -8.95 10.68 35.57
N LEU A 2 -8.59 10.92 34.29
CA LEU A 2 -7.17 11.18 33.92
C LEU A 2 -6.64 12.51 34.48
N ARG A 3 -7.42 13.59 34.36
CA ARG A 3 -7.06 14.92 34.89
C ARG A 3 -6.78 14.90 36.39
N GLU A 4 -7.65 14.26 37.18
CA GLU A 4 -7.46 14.13 38.63
C GLU A 4 -6.24 13.28 38.98
N ALA A 5 -5.96 12.21 38.23
CA ALA A 5 -4.78 11.38 38.44
C ALA A 5 -3.46 12.11 38.10
N VAL A 6 -3.46 12.95 37.07
CA VAL A 6 -2.33 13.83 36.71
C VAL A 6 -2.13 14.91 37.78
N LEU A 7 -3.22 15.57 38.20
CA LEU A 7 -3.18 16.60 39.25
C LEU A 7 -2.82 16.03 40.63
N ALA A 8 -3.11 14.76 40.91
CA ALA A 8 -2.71 14.06 42.12
C ALA A 8 -1.23 13.62 42.10
N GLY A 9 -0.49 13.90 41.02
CA GLY A 9 0.94 13.62 40.92
C GLY A 9 1.29 12.17 40.61
N HIS A 10 0.32 11.30 40.32
CA HIS A 10 0.55 9.87 40.10
C HIS A 10 1.39 9.56 38.85
N PHE A 11 1.45 10.47 37.88
CA PHE A 11 2.21 10.29 36.63
C PHE A 11 3.64 10.83 36.65
N PHE A 12 4.02 11.62 37.66
CA PHE A 12 5.38 12.18 37.75
C PHE A 12 6.43 11.17 38.26
N GLY A 13 6.02 9.96 38.65
CA GLY A 13 6.87 8.97 39.29
C GLY A 13 7.36 9.41 40.68
N GLU A 14 7.99 8.51 41.44
CA GLU A 14 8.48 8.85 42.78
C GLU A 14 9.61 9.90 42.76
N ARG A 15 10.37 9.95 41.65
CA ARG A 15 11.53 10.83 41.48
C ARG A 15 11.18 12.33 41.42
N HIS A 16 9.96 12.68 40.99
CA HIS A 16 9.52 14.07 40.81
C HIS A 16 8.33 14.47 41.70
N ARG A 17 8.07 13.70 42.78
CA ARG A 17 6.93 13.92 43.69
C ARG A 17 6.88 15.34 44.27
N GLY A 18 8.03 15.95 44.58
CA GLY A 18 8.12 17.32 45.08
C GLY A 18 7.60 18.35 44.07
N ALA A 19 8.12 18.33 42.85
CA ALA A 19 7.69 19.21 41.76
C ALA A 19 6.20 19.00 41.40
N ALA A 20 5.73 17.75 41.43
CA ALA A 20 4.31 17.44 41.21
C ALA A 20 3.41 18.08 42.27
N SER A 21 3.83 18.05 43.54
CA SER A 21 3.07 18.66 44.65
C SER A 21 3.04 20.18 44.56
N GLU A 22 4.15 20.81 44.14
CA GLU A 22 4.23 22.25 43.93
C GLU A 22 3.32 22.69 42.78
N LEU A 23 3.35 21.98 41.65
CA LEU A 23 2.47 22.24 40.50
C LEU A 23 0.99 22.07 40.86
N ALA A 24 0.64 20.99 41.57
CA ALA A 24 -0.73 20.75 42.02
C ALA A 24 -1.23 21.88 42.93
N SER A 25 -0.37 22.35 43.85
CA SER A 25 -0.67 23.47 44.75
C SER A 25 -0.85 24.78 43.98
N PHE A 26 -0.03 25.03 42.95
CA PHE A 26 -0.14 26.19 42.08
C PHE A 26 -1.48 26.21 41.31
N LEU A 27 -1.90 25.07 40.75
CA LEU A 27 -3.11 24.96 39.91
C LEU A 27 -4.43 25.17 40.68
N VAL A 28 -4.43 24.97 42.01
CA VAL A 28 -5.62 25.19 42.87
C VAL A 28 -5.53 26.48 43.70
N ALA A 29 -4.40 27.19 43.66
CA ALA A 29 -4.19 28.41 44.42
C ALA A 29 -5.08 29.56 43.91
N LYS A 30 -5.40 30.51 44.79
CA LYS A 30 -6.08 31.75 44.38
C LYS A 30 -5.14 32.57 43.48
N PRO A 31 -5.66 33.34 42.50
CA PRO A 31 -4.81 34.06 41.53
C PRO A 31 -3.67 34.90 42.16
N GLY A 32 -3.93 35.60 43.27
CA GLY A 32 -2.90 36.38 43.96
C GLY A 32 -1.78 35.51 44.57
N GLN A 33 -2.12 34.34 45.11
CA GLN A 33 -1.14 33.38 45.64
C GLN A 33 -0.36 32.69 44.52
N ALA A 34 -1.04 32.36 43.41
CA ALA A 34 -0.38 31.80 42.23
C ALA A 34 0.64 32.79 41.64
N LEU A 35 0.27 34.07 41.52
CA LEU A 35 1.19 35.12 41.04
C LEU A 35 2.39 35.32 41.96
N GLN A 36 2.19 35.26 43.28
CA GLN A 36 3.27 35.33 44.26
C GLN A 36 4.20 34.12 44.18
N ALA A 37 3.64 32.91 44.01
CA ALA A 37 4.42 31.69 43.84
C ALA A 37 5.24 31.71 42.54
N TRP A 38 4.68 32.26 41.45
CA TRP A 38 5.30 32.30 40.13
C TRP A 38 6.36 33.41 39.96
N PHE A 39 6.05 34.63 40.40
CA PHE A 39 6.93 35.80 40.23
C PHE A 39 7.75 36.17 41.47
N GLY A 40 7.37 35.65 42.65
CA GLY A 40 7.91 36.08 43.93
C GLY A 40 7.21 37.33 44.48
N GLU A 41 7.11 37.43 45.80
CA GLU A 41 6.30 38.45 46.50
C GLU A 41 6.63 39.90 46.10
N ALA A 42 7.91 40.25 46.03
CA ALA A 42 8.36 41.60 45.69
C ALA A 42 8.03 42.00 44.24
N ALA A 43 8.20 41.08 43.28
CA ALA A 43 7.91 41.35 41.87
C ALA A 43 6.40 41.40 41.61
N THR A 44 5.60 40.57 42.30
CA THR A 44 4.14 40.61 42.19
C THR A 44 3.58 41.96 42.62
N LEU A 45 4.07 42.54 43.73
CA LEU A 45 3.60 43.84 44.23
C LEU A 45 3.88 44.99 43.26
N ASP A 46 4.99 44.93 42.52
CA ASP A 46 5.34 45.92 41.50
C ASP A 46 4.50 45.74 40.22
N LEU A 47 4.35 44.50 39.75
CA LEU A 47 3.54 44.17 38.57
C LEU A 47 2.06 44.49 38.76
N LEU A 48 1.50 44.33 39.96
CA LEU A 48 0.11 44.71 40.27
C LEU A 48 -0.16 46.22 40.10
N ARG A 49 0.88 47.07 40.15
CA ARG A 49 0.75 48.51 39.92
C ARG A 49 0.64 48.85 38.43
N ASN A 50 1.03 47.95 37.54
CA ASN A 50 0.96 48.11 36.09
C ASN A 50 0.29 46.89 35.42
N PRO A 51 -1.05 46.90 35.30
CA PRO A 51 -1.80 45.77 34.74
C PRO A 51 -1.35 45.35 33.33
N LYS A 52 -0.91 46.31 32.49
CA LYS A 52 -0.41 46.01 31.15
C LYS A 52 0.91 45.24 31.18
N ALA A 53 1.82 45.62 32.08
CA ALA A 53 3.10 44.93 32.25
C ALA A 53 2.91 43.52 32.85
N LEU A 54 1.97 43.37 33.79
CA LEU A 54 1.60 42.06 34.33
C LEU A 54 1.05 41.13 33.25
N ALA A 55 0.08 41.60 32.46
CA ALA A 55 -0.49 40.82 31.36
C ALA A 55 0.59 40.38 30.36
N ALA A 56 1.42 41.32 29.88
CA ALA A 56 2.51 41.02 28.95
C ALA A 56 3.52 40.01 29.51
N ARG A 57 3.78 40.02 30.83
CA ARG A 57 4.69 39.07 31.48
C ARG A 57 4.09 37.68 31.58
N ILE A 58 2.80 37.59 31.91
CA ILE A 58 2.06 36.32 31.90
C ILE A 58 2.02 35.76 30.49
N ASP A 59 1.69 36.57 29.49
CA ASP A 59 1.63 36.13 28.08
C ASP A 59 3.00 35.61 27.60
N ARG A 60 4.10 36.28 27.99
CA ARG A 60 5.47 35.80 27.73
C ARG A 60 5.74 34.43 28.34
N ASP A 61 5.32 34.21 29.59
CA ASP A 61 5.57 32.97 30.31
C ASP A 61 4.69 31.83 29.77
N ILE A 62 3.45 32.11 29.39
CA ILE A 62 2.58 31.19 28.67
C ILE A 62 3.23 30.77 27.36
N ALA A 63 3.69 31.73 26.54
CA ALA A 63 4.38 31.43 25.29
C ALA A 63 5.64 30.57 25.48
N ALA A 64 6.39 30.78 26.57
CA ALA A 64 7.54 29.94 26.91
C ALA A 64 7.12 28.51 27.32
N ILE A 65 6.01 28.35 28.05
CA ILE A 65 5.46 27.04 28.39
C ILE A 65 4.95 26.33 27.13
N ASP A 66 4.24 27.04 26.26
CA ASP A 66 3.72 26.49 25.00
C ASP A 66 4.86 26.01 24.08
N ALA A 67 5.98 26.73 24.05
CA ALA A 67 7.19 26.29 23.35
C ALA A 67 7.76 24.98 23.94
N LEU A 68 7.87 24.89 25.28
CA LEU A 68 8.34 23.67 25.95
C LEU A 68 7.40 22.48 25.74
N LEU A 69 6.09 22.72 25.71
CA LEU A 69 5.08 21.71 25.43
C LEU A 69 5.15 21.26 23.96
N SER A 70 5.37 22.19 23.03
CA SER A 70 5.53 21.91 21.61
C SER A 70 6.75 21.02 21.37
N ASP A 71 7.92 21.36 21.92
CA ASP A 71 9.14 20.56 21.81
C ASP A 71 8.95 19.14 22.36
N GLN A 72 8.27 19.02 23.51
CA GLN A 72 8.00 17.74 24.14
C GLN A 72 6.96 16.91 23.34
N LEU A 73 5.98 17.58 22.73
CA LEU A 73 4.96 16.93 21.91
C LEU A 73 5.56 16.44 20.59
N ASP A 74 6.39 17.25 19.93
CA ASP A 74 7.16 16.86 18.73
C ASP A 74 7.98 15.58 19.03
N THR A 75 8.73 15.57 20.14
CA THR A 75 9.51 14.39 20.58
C THR A 75 8.64 13.12 20.75
N ILE A 76 7.40 13.27 21.22
CA ILE A 76 6.46 12.15 21.40
C ILE A 76 5.91 11.71 20.05
N LEU A 77 5.43 12.65 19.24
CA LEU A 77 4.80 12.40 17.94
C LEU A 77 5.77 11.79 16.94
N HIS A 78 7.00 12.28 16.88
CA HIS A 78 8.05 11.80 15.97
C HIS A 78 8.74 10.51 16.46
N ASN A 79 8.28 9.92 17.57
CA ASN A 79 8.84 8.64 18.02
C ASN A 79 8.57 7.55 16.96
N PRO A 80 9.60 6.82 16.46
CA PRO A 80 9.42 5.86 15.36
C PRO A 80 8.40 4.75 15.64
N ARG A 81 8.17 4.41 16.91
CA ARG A 81 7.16 3.41 17.28
C ARG A 81 5.74 3.98 17.16
N LEU A 82 5.57 5.25 17.49
CA LEU A 82 4.29 5.93 17.40
C LEU A 82 3.97 6.26 15.95
N THR A 83 4.90 6.85 15.19
CA THR A 83 4.70 7.18 13.77
C THR A 83 4.34 5.95 12.95
N ARG A 84 5.00 4.81 13.18
CA ARG A 84 4.65 3.53 12.54
C ARG A 84 3.25 3.06 12.91
N LEU A 85 2.91 3.06 14.20
CA LEU A 85 1.59 2.63 14.66
C LEU A 85 0.48 3.53 14.09
N GLU A 86 0.69 4.84 14.15
CA GLU A 86 -0.22 5.85 13.63
C GLU A 86 -0.39 5.69 12.11
N GLY A 87 0.71 5.52 11.38
CA GLY A 87 0.70 5.25 9.93
C GLY A 87 -0.13 4.04 9.54
N SER A 88 0.11 2.89 10.19
CA SER A 88 -0.66 1.65 9.95
C SER A 88 -2.16 1.84 10.21
N TRP A 89 -2.53 2.41 11.37
CA TRP A 89 -3.94 2.60 11.72
C TRP A 89 -4.62 3.67 10.89
N ARG A 90 -3.94 4.75 10.53
CA ARG A 90 -4.47 5.78 9.64
C ARG A 90 -4.64 5.26 8.22
N GLY A 91 -3.70 4.47 7.71
CA GLY A 91 -3.84 3.82 6.40
C GLY A 91 -5.03 2.87 6.36
N LEU A 92 -5.20 2.05 7.41
CA LEU A 92 -6.37 1.19 7.56
C LEU A 92 -7.67 1.99 7.68
N PHE A 93 -7.68 3.05 8.50
CA PHE A 93 -8.83 3.93 8.66
C PHE A 93 -9.20 4.61 7.35
N TRP A 94 -8.20 5.12 6.62
CA TRP A 94 -8.36 5.71 5.30
C TRP A 94 -8.99 4.72 4.33
N LEU A 95 -8.49 3.48 4.25
CA LEU A 95 -9.10 2.46 3.39
C LEU A 95 -10.55 2.19 3.83
N ALA A 96 -10.78 1.98 5.12
CA ALA A 96 -12.10 1.67 5.66
C ALA A 96 -13.13 2.79 5.47
N SER A 97 -12.70 4.06 5.48
CA SER A 97 -13.58 5.22 5.28
C SER A 97 -13.92 5.48 3.82
N HIS A 98 -13.11 4.97 2.88
CA HIS A 98 -13.28 5.18 1.45
C HIS A 98 -13.90 3.99 0.71
N ILE A 99 -14.05 2.85 1.37
CA ILE A 99 -14.79 1.70 0.84
C ILE A 99 -16.18 1.63 1.48
N GLU A 100 -17.19 1.27 0.70
CA GLU A 100 -18.51 0.95 1.22
C GLU A 100 -18.58 -0.56 1.51
N PRO A 101 -18.57 -0.99 2.78
CA PRO A 101 -18.67 -2.40 3.10
C PRO A 101 -20.04 -2.92 2.70
N GLY A 102 -20.07 -4.06 2.01
CA GLY A 102 -21.30 -4.63 1.48
C GLY A 102 -21.27 -6.14 1.45
N ARG A 103 -22.16 -6.73 0.66
CA ARG A 103 -22.12 -8.18 0.40
C ARG A 103 -20.91 -8.59 -0.43
N THR A 104 -20.43 -7.70 -1.29
CA THR A 104 -19.36 -7.94 -2.26
C THR A 104 -17.97 -7.64 -1.71
N ILE A 105 -17.85 -6.60 -0.87
CA ILE A 105 -16.58 -6.13 -0.30
C ILE A 105 -16.62 -6.26 1.20
N LYS A 106 -15.62 -6.99 1.74
CA LYS A 106 -15.42 -7.18 3.18
C LYS A 106 -13.96 -6.89 3.52
N LEU A 107 -13.75 -6.08 4.55
CA LEU A 107 -12.45 -5.82 5.11
C LEU A 107 -12.27 -6.66 6.38
N ARG A 108 -11.26 -7.53 6.38
CA ARG A 108 -10.89 -8.37 7.54
C ARG A 108 -9.47 -8.01 7.95
N VAL A 109 -9.24 -7.85 9.25
CA VAL A 109 -7.97 -7.39 9.80
C VAL A 109 -7.39 -8.48 10.69
N LEU A 110 -6.15 -8.87 10.41
CA LEU A 110 -5.35 -9.77 11.25
C LEU A 110 -4.16 -8.98 11.78
N HIS A 111 -4.09 -8.83 13.10
CA HIS A 111 -2.93 -8.25 13.75
C HIS A 111 -1.86 -9.33 13.98
N ALA A 112 -0.74 -9.19 13.30
CA ALA A 112 0.47 -9.97 13.52
C ALA A 112 1.67 -9.03 13.33
N SER A 113 2.78 -9.32 13.99
CA SER A 113 4.04 -8.65 13.70
C SER A 113 4.78 -9.40 12.59
N TRP A 114 5.62 -8.68 11.82
CA TRP A 114 6.40 -9.31 10.75
C TRP A 114 7.28 -10.46 11.25
N SER A 115 7.89 -10.29 12.43
CA SER A 115 8.74 -11.33 13.02
C SER A 115 7.97 -12.58 13.47
N GLU A 116 6.68 -12.46 13.78
CA GLU A 116 5.82 -13.62 14.06
C GLU A 116 5.50 -14.39 12.78
N ILE A 117 5.17 -13.69 11.70
CA ILE A 117 4.92 -14.29 10.38
C ILE A 117 6.18 -15.00 9.86
N CYS A 118 7.34 -14.34 9.88
CA CYS A 118 8.60 -14.98 9.45
C CYS A 118 8.90 -16.24 10.29
N ARG A 119 8.76 -16.15 11.62
CA ARG A 119 9.04 -17.27 12.52
C ARG A 119 8.08 -18.43 12.35
N ASP A 120 6.81 -18.18 12.06
CA ASP A 120 5.81 -19.21 11.74
C ASP A 120 6.22 -19.97 10.48
N LEU A 121 6.56 -19.25 9.41
CA LEU A 121 6.98 -19.82 8.13
C LEU A 121 8.31 -20.56 8.21
N GLU A 122 9.27 -20.08 9.00
CA GLU A 122 10.57 -20.74 9.22
C GLU A 122 10.46 -22.02 10.04
N ARG A 123 9.49 -22.10 10.97
CA ARG A 123 9.27 -23.28 11.82
C ARG A 123 8.47 -24.37 11.12
N ALA A 124 7.63 -24.00 10.17
CA ALA A 124 6.83 -24.95 9.42
C ALA A 124 7.72 -25.81 8.51
N PRO A 125 7.60 -27.15 8.52
CA PRO A 125 8.37 -28.01 7.62
C PRO A 125 8.09 -27.73 6.14
N GLU A 126 6.82 -27.43 5.84
CA GLU A 126 6.32 -27.02 4.53
C GLU A 126 5.38 -25.82 4.71
N PHE A 127 5.23 -24.99 3.67
CA PHE A 127 4.47 -23.75 3.74
C PHE A 127 2.99 -23.99 4.10
N ASP A 128 2.43 -25.13 3.71
CA ASP A 128 1.03 -25.53 3.94
C ASP A 128 0.74 -26.01 5.37
N GLN A 129 1.78 -26.16 6.20
CA GLN A 129 1.65 -26.54 7.62
C GLN A 129 1.82 -25.34 8.56
N SER A 130 1.97 -24.13 8.03
CA SER A 130 2.08 -22.89 8.80
C SER A 130 0.73 -22.42 9.36
N GLU A 131 0.74 -21.68 10.47
CA GLU A 131 -0.47 -20.99 10.96
C GLU A 131 -0.98 -20.00 9.91
N THR A 132 -0.06 -19.31 9.23
CA THR A 132 -0.36 -18.37 8.16
C THR A 132 -1.16 -19.02 7.04
N PHE A 133 -0.76 -20.22 6.60
CA PHE A 133 -1.52 -20.98 5.60
C PHE A 133 -2.88 -21.41 6.10
N ARG A 134 -2.99 -21.88 7.35
CA ARG A 134 -4.28 -22.24 7.95
C ARG A 134 -5.27 -21.08 7.91
N ARG A 135 -4.84 -19.88 8.32
CA ARG A 135 -5.69 -18.68 8.35
C ARG A 135 -6.14 -18.21 6.98
N ILE A 136 -5.28 -18.33 5.97
CA ILE A 136 -5.55 -17.83 4.61
C ILE A 136 -6.30 -18.87 3.77
N TYR A 137 -5.84 -20.13 3.82
CA TYR A 137 -6.35 -21.22 3.01
C TYR A 137 -7.40 -22.05 3.76
N GLU A 138 -7.02 -22.72 4.86
CA GLU A 138 -7.88 -23.75 5.47
C GLU A 138 -9.17 -23.17 6.05
N ASP A 139 -9.07 -22.10 6.84
CA ASP A 139 -10.21 -21.47 7.52
C ASP A 139 -11.23 -20.87 6.53
N GLU A 140 -10.80 -20.50 5.31
CA GLU A 140 -11.65 -19.85 4.31
C GLU A 140 -11.73 -20.64 2.99
N PHE A 141 -10.75 -20.50 2.09
CA PHE A 141 -10.80 -21.08 0.74
C PHE A 141 -10.96 -22.62 0.72
N GLY A 142 -10.39 -23.31 1.70
CA GLY A 142 -10.49 -24.75 1.90
C GLY A 142 -11.80 -25.18 2.56
N THR A 143 -12.43 -24.32 3.36
CA THR A 143 -13.63 -24.64 4.16
C THR A 143 -14.93 -24.50 3.36
N PRO A 144 -15.88 -25.45 3.44
CA PRO A 144 -17.18 -25.30 2.80
C PRO A 144 -17.92 -24.08 3.37
N GLY A 145 -18.37 -23.18 2.49
CA GLY A 145 -19.04 -21.94 2.90
C GLY A 145 -18.11 -20.83 3.39
N GLY A 146 -16.79 -21.03 3.33
CA GLY A 146 -15.80 -19.99 3.59
C GLY A 146 -15.77 -18.92 2.49
N GLU A 147 -15.14 -17.79 2.81
CA GLU A 147 -15.07 -16.61 1.93
C GLU A 147 -13.61 -16.34 1.54
N PRO A 148 -13.17 -16.75 0.34
CA PRO A 148 -11.76 -16.61 -0.03
C PRO A 148 -11.31 -15.16 -0.11
N TYR A 149 -10.10 -14.91 0.36
CA TYR A 149 -9.47 -13.59 0.31
C TYR A 149 -9.09 -13.22 -1.13
N GLY A 150 -9.63 -12.11 -1.63
CA GLY A 150 -9.34 -11.63 -2.99
C GLY A 150 -8.02 -10.88 -3.14
N LEU A 151 -7.59 -10.19 -2.09
CA LEU A 151 -6.33 -9.45 -2.01
C LEU A 151 -5.91 -9.39 -0.54
N LEU A 152 -4.62 -9.57 -0.27
CA LEU A 152 -4.05 -9.43 1.06
C LEU A 152 -3.11 -8.21 1.08
N VAL A 153 -3.42 -7.24 1.92
CA VAL A 153 -2.55 -6.09 2.16
C VAL A 153 -1.62 -6.43 3.32
N MET A 154 -0.34 -6.53 3.00
CA MET A 154 0.70 -6.83 3.97
C MET A 154 1.40 -5.53 4.34
N ASP A 155 1.00 -4.94 5.47
CA ASP A 155 1.55 -3.67 5.99
C ASP A 155 2.96 -3.85 6.59
N TYR A 156 3.85 -4.37 5.75
CA TYR A 156 5.24 -4.63 6.04
C TYR A 156 6.11 -4.13 4.89
N THR A 157 7.34 -3.79 5.25
CA THR A 157 8.33 -3.27 4.33
C THR A 157 9.39 -4.32 4.07
N ILE A 158 9.60 -4.68 2.79
CA ILE A 158 10.49 -5.76 2.37
C ILE A 158 11.90 -5.24 2.10
N ARG A 159 12.89 -6.00 2.57
CA ARG A 159 14.32 -5.78 2.37
C ARG A 159 14.96 -6.97 1.64
N HIS A 160 16.12 -6.75 1.02
CA HIS A 160 16.88 -7.83 0.38
C HIS A 160 17.81 -8.58 1.35
N ARG A 161 18.08 -8.02 2.54
CA ARG A 161 18.94 -8.59 3.57
C ARG A 161 18.49 -8.25 4.99
N PRO A 162 18.74 -9.12 5.98
CA PRO A 162 18.56 -8.79 7.39
C PRO A 162 19.47 -7.64 7.85
N SER A 163 19.01 -6.86 8.82
CA SER A 163 19.79 -5.80 9.50
C SER A 163 19.63 -5.88 11.01
N ALA A 164 20.39 -5.09 11.77
CA ALA A 164 20.26 -5.03 13.23
C ALA A 164 18.83 -4.64 13.67
N ASP A 165 18.18 -3.73 12.92
CA ASP A 165 16.83 -3.26 13.20
C ASP A 165 15.73 -4.22 12.71
N SER A 166 16.07 -5.13 11.78
CA SER A 166 15.16 -6.14 11.26
C SER A 166 15.91 -7.45 11.01
N PRO A 167 16.03 -8.32 12.03
CA PRO A 167 16.81 -9.55 11.93
C PRO A 167 16.12 -10.65 11.10
N SER A 168 14.89 -10.41 10.62
CA SER A 168 14.12 -11.35 9.80
C SER A 168 14.70 -11.53 8.39
N ASP A 169 14.62 -12.74 7.86
CA ASP A 169 14.99 -13.03 6.48
C ASP A 169 13.79 -12.88 5.52
N ASP A 170 13.52 -11.63 5.15
CA ASP A 170 12.36 -11.25 4.33
C ASP A 170 12.30 -12.01 2.99
N VAL A 171 13.45 -12.32 2.39
CA VAL A 171 13.52 -13.04 1.11
C VAL A 171 12.97 -14.47 1.24
N SER A 172 13.29 -15.16 2.33
CA SER A 172 12.78 -16.51 2.60
C SER A 172 11.30 -16.47 2.97
N ALA A 173 10.88 -15.48 3.78
CA ALA A 173 9.48 -15.28 4.11
C ALA A 173 8.62 -15.01 2.86
N LEU A 174 9.09 -14.16 1.94
CA LEU A 174 8.41 -13.92 0.66
C LEU A 174 8.28 -15.20 -0.18
N ALA A 175 9.32 -16.04 -0.23
CA ALA A 175 9.28 -17.30 -0.96
C ALA A 175 8.25 -18.30 -0.40
N ALA A 176 8.01 -18.28 0.91
CA ALA A 176 6.98 -19.10 1.53
C ALA A 176 5.58 -18.49 1.35
N LEU A 177 5.45 -17.16 1.51
CA LEU A 177 4.20 -16.43 1.31
C LEU A 177 3.71 -16.48 -0.13
N SER A 178 4.61 -16.48 -1.13
CA SER A 178 4.22 -16.68 -2.53
C SER A 178 3.59 -18.05 -2.77
N ALA A 179 4.09 -19.09 -2.11
CA ALA A 179 3.51 -20.43 -2.20
C ALA A 179 2.12 -20.47 -1.55
N VAL A 180 1.95 -19.82 -0.40
CA VAL A 180 0.63 -19.65 0.25
C VAL A 180 -0.33 -18.90 -0.68
N ALA A 181 0.10 -17.75 -1.22
CA ALA A 181 -0.68 -16.91 -2.12
C ALA A 181 -1.10 -17.67 -3.40
N ALA A 182 -0.20 -18.47 -3.97
CA ALA A 182 -0.48 -19.29 -5.13
C ALA A 182 -1.47 -20.43 -4.83
N ALA A 183 -1.38 -21.05 -3.65
CA ALA A 183 -2.29 -22.11 -3.23
C ALA A 183 -3.71 -21.58 -2.98
N SER A 184 -3.84 -20.41 -2.35
CA SER A 184 -5.14 -19.80 -2.03
C SER A 184 -5.70 -18.90 -3.14
N PHE A 185 -4.94 -18.68 -4.21
CA PHE A 185 -5.22 -17.64 -5.21
C PHE A 185 -5.51 -16.29 -4.53
N ALA A 186 -4.66 -15.88 -3.58
CA ALA A 186 -4.81 -14.63 -2.86
C ALA A 186 -3.56 -13.78 -3.07
N PRO A 187 -3.53 -12.91 -4.11
CA PRO A 187 -2.43 -11.99 -4.33
C PRO A 187 -2.15 -11.15 -3.08
N MET A 188 -0.86 -10.89 -2.82
CA MET A 188 -0.37 -10.14 -1.68
C MET A 188 0.38 -8.90 -2.14
N ILE A 189 0.11 -7.75 -1.52
CA ILE A 189 0.83 -6.51 -1.78
C ILE A 189 1.65 -6.12 -0.54
N PHE A 190 2.93 -5.83 -0.76
CA PHE A 190 3.87 -5.36 0.27
C PHE A 190 4.46 -4.01 -0.12
N SER A 191 5.17 -3.36 0.79
CA SER A 191 5.89 -2.12 0.53
C SER A 191 7.38 -2.38 0.29
N ALA A 192 8.01 -1.67 -0.66
CA ALA A 192 9.46 -1.71 -0.84
C ALA A 192 10.16 -0.81 0.20
N SER A 193 11.22 -1.31 0.84
CA SER A 193 12.04 -0.52 1.76
C SER A 193 12.98 0.42 1.01
N PRO A 194 13.29 1.62 1.53
CA PRO A 194 14.41 2.43 1.03
C PRO A 194 15.72 1.62 0.93
N THR A 195 15.96 0.76 1.93
CA THR A 195 17.15 -0.13 1.97
C THR A 195 17.23 -1.13 0.82
N LEU A 196 16.11 -1.41 0.12
CA LEU A 196 16.11 -2.22 -1.10
C LEU A 196 16.86 -1.52 -2.23
N PHE A 197 16.91 -0.19 -2.22
CA PHE A 197 17.60 0.63 -3.21
C PHE A 197 18.92 1.21 -2.69
N GLY A 198 19.44 0.68 -1.58
CA GLY A 198 20.72 1.13 -1.01
C GLY A 198 20.69 2.56 -0.45
N VAL A 199 19.51 3.12 -0.19
CA VAL A 199 19.30 4.43 0.44
C VAL A 199 18.68 4.26 1.82
N ASP A 200 18.89 5.23 2.70
CA ASP A 200 18.28 5.22 4.03
C ASP A 200 16.85 5.77 3.98
N ARG A 201 16.62 6.79 3.12
CA ARG A 201 15.31 7.41 2.91
C ARG A 201 14.85 7.32 1.46
N MET A 202 13.53 7.20 1.27
CA MET A 202 12.95 7.06 -0.08
C MET A 202 13.18 8.30 -0.96
N GLU A 203 13.26 9.48 -0.37
CA GLU A 203 13.50 10.77 -1.04
C GLU A 203 14.85 10.87 -1.74
N GLU A 204 15.85 10.14 -1.24
CA GLU A 204 17.20 10.10 -1.81
C GLU A 204 17.21 9.49 -3.23
N LEU A 205 16.17 8.74 -3.59
CA LEU A 205 15.99 8.23 -4.96
C LEU A 205 15.85 9.36 -5.98
N SER A 206 15.49 10.58 -5.59
CA SER A 206 15.40 11.73 -6.50
C SER A 206 16.72 12.01 -7.24
N GLY A 207 17.86 11.73 -6.59
CA GLY A 207 19.19 11.84 -7.19
C GLY A 207 19.63 10.63 -8.01
N VAL A 208 18.88 9.53 -8.01
CA VAL A 208 19.27 8.25 -8.61
C VAL A 208 18.62 8.09 -9.98
N ALA A 209 19.41 8.16 -11.06
CA ALA A 209 18.88 8.09 -12.43
C ALA A 209 18.23 6.74 -12.80
N ASP A 210 18.71 5.63 -12.25
CA ASP A 210 18.17 4.29 -12.46
C ASP A 210 18.25 3.46 -11.16
N PRO A 211 17.21 3.51 -10.30
CA PRO A 211 17.18 2.79 -9.04
C PRO A 211 17.24 1.26 -9.21
N ALA A 212 16.74 0.74 -10.33
CA ALA A 212 16.68 -0.70 -10.59
C ALA A 212 18.05 -1.30 -10.93
N SER A 213 19.01 -0.49 -11.39
CA SER A 213 20.35 -0.94 -11.75
C SER A 213 21.08 -1.68 -10.62
N LEU A 214 20.84 -1.28 -9.36
CA LEU A 214 21.41 -1.90 -8.16
C LEU A 214 21.05 -3.37 -8.04
N PHE A 215 19.86 -3.76 -8.50
CA PHE A 215 19.42 -5.15 -8.43
C PHE A 215 20.30 -6.11 -9.22
N THR A 216 21.19 -5.65 -10.09
CA THR A 216 22.16 -6.50 -10.79
C THR A 216 23.32 -6.99 -9.89
N GLY A 217 23.58 -6.30 -8.78
CA GLY A 217 24.67 -6.60 -7.84
C GLY A 217 24.60 -7.99 -7.22
N LEU A 218 25.73 -8.53 -6.76
CA LEU A 218 25.79 -9.88 -6.19
C LEU A 218 24.97 -10.03 -4.89
N GLU A 219 24.85 -8.96 -4.11
CA GLU A 219 24.07 -8.94 -2.86
C GLU A 219 22.57 -9.15 -3.09
N TYR A 220 22.05 -8.72 -4.26
CA TYR A 220 20.64 -8.90 -4.65
C TYR A 220 20.37 -10.26 -5.30
N ARG A 221 21.35 -11.16 -5.41
CA ARG A 221 21.18 -12.45 -6.10
C ARG A 221 20.02 -13.27 -5.51
N ARG A 222 19.88 -13.31 -4.18
CA ARG A 222 18.78 -14.03 -3.53
C ARG A 222 17.42 -13.42 -3.88
N PHE A 223 17.33 -12.09 -3.83
CA PHE A 223 16.12 -11.34 -4.17
C PHE A 223 15.74 -11.51 -5.65
N ARG A 224 16.68 -11.36 -6.59
CA ARG A 224 16.45 -11.61 -8.02
C ARG A 224 15.99 -13.03 -8.31
N ASN A 225 16.55 -14.01 -7.61
CA ASN A 225 16.16 -15.41 -7.77
C ASN A 225 14.70 -15.67 -7.37
N LEU A 226 14.11 -14.85 -6.49
CA LEU A 226 12.66 -14.93 -6.21
C LEU A 226 11.87 -14.68 -7.49
N GLY A 227 12.20 -13.63 -8.25
CA GLY A 227 11.48 -13.27 -9.47
C GLY A 227 11.46 -14.36 -10.54
N LEU A 228 12.39 -15.32 -10.51
CA LEU A 228 12.41 -16.47 -11.43
C LEU A 228 11.37 -17.56 -11.09
N ARG A 229 10.82 -17.53 -9.87
CA ARG A 229 9.82 -18.48 -9.41
C ARG A 229 8.45 -18.16 -9.99
N ASP A 230 7.68 -19.21 -10.26
CA ASP A 230 6.37 -19.06 -10.89
C ASP A 230 5.31 -18.53 -9.92
N ASP A 231 5.47 -18.73 -8.62
CA ASP A 231 4.56 -18.26 -7.57
C ASP A 231 4.68 -16.76 -7.26
N MET A 232 5.79 -16.10 -7.63
CA MET A 232 5.96 -14.65 -7.44
C MET A 232 4.97 -13.79 -8.20
N ARG A 233 4.20 -14.36 -9.15
CA ARG A 233 3.14 -13.66 -9.87
C ARG A 233 2.04 -13.13 -8.95
N PHE A 234 1.91 -13.70 -7.76
CA PHE A 234 0.95 -13.31 -6.75
C PHE A 234 1.49 -12.26 -5.76
N ILE A 235 2.77 -11.88 -5.86
CA ILE A 235 3.41 -10.92 -4.94
C ILE A 235 3.66 -9.61 -5.67
N GLY A 236 3.10 -8.52 -5.16
CA GLY A 236 3.41 -7.16 -5.59
C GLY A 236 4.25 -6.43 -4.55
N LEU A 237 5.16 -5.57 -5.02
CA LEU A 237 5.91 -4.63 -4.18
C LEU A 237 5.63 -3.20 -4.64
N ALA A 238 4.86 -2.47 -3.84
CA ALA A 238 4.49 -1.10 -4.13
C ALA A 238 5.37 -0.06 -3.42
N LEU A 239 5.50 1.11 -4.03
CA LEU A 239 6.26 2.25 -3.52
C LEU A 239 5.81 3.54 -4.22
N PRO A 240 6.05 4.73 -3.64
CA PRO A 240 6.51 4.98 -2.26
C PRO A 240 5.35 4.93 -1.24
N ARG A 241 5.60 5.29 0.03
CA ARG A 241 4.53 5.45 1.04
C ARG A 241 3.67 6.69 0.74
N LEU A 242 2.48 6.74 1.34
CA LEU A 242 1.53 7.86 1.22
C LEU A 242 1.37 8.59 2.55
N ARG A 243 1.19 9.91 2.50
CA ARG A 243 1.01 10.73 3.69
C ARG A 243 -0.30 10.38 4.38
N ALA A 244 -0.23 10.06 5.67
CA ALA A 244 -1.38 9.67 6.47
C ALA A 244 -2.10 10.84 7.13
N ARG A 245 -1.38 11.95 7.39
CA ARG A 245 -1.90 13.17 8.00
C ARG A 245 -1.03 14.36 7.58
N ALA A 246 -1.64 15.53 7.39
CA ALA A 246 -0.90 16.78 7.30
C ALA A 246 -0.35 17.20 8.69
N PRO A 247 0.80 17.90 8.77
CA PRO A 247 1.35 18.38 10.04
C PRO A 247 0.34 19.22 10.83
N TRP A 248 0.43 19.20 12.17
CA TRP A 248 -0.43 20.04 13.01
C TRP A 248 -0.06 21.51 12.80
N THR A 249 -1.07 22.36 12.65
CA THR A 249 -0.89 23.80 12.47
C THR A 249 -1.81 24.56 13.42
N ASP A 250 -1.39 25.75 13.84
CA ASP A 250 -2.18 26.68 14.65
C ASP A 250 -3.25 27.42 13.81
N ALA A 251 -3.92 26.71 12.91
CA ALA A 251 -4.92 27.29 12.04
C ALA A 251 -6.18 27.71 12.83
N PRO A 252 -6.81 28.86 12.51
CA PRO A 252 -8.03 29.28 13.17
C PRO A 252 -9.14 28.21 13.05
N GLY A 253 -9.62 27.69 14.18
CA GLY A 253 -10.65 26.65 14.23
C GLY A 253 -10.14 25.22 14.43
N ALA A 254 -8.82 25.01 14.50
CA ALA A 254 -8.26 23.73 14.94
C ALA A 254 -8.65 23.45 16.41
N PRO A 255 -9.05 22.21 16.77
CA PRO A 255 -9.40 21.84 18.14
C PRO A 255 -8.12 21.64 18.97
N SER A 256 -7.29 22.68 19.11
CA SER A 256 -6.10 22.63 19.95
C SER A 256 -6.35 23.24 21.32
N LEU A 257 -5.74 22.65 22.35
CA LEU A 257 -5.78 23.15 23.72
C LEU A 257 -4.80 24.32 23.95
N PHE A 258 -3.79 24.46 23.09
CA PHE A 258 -2.76 25.50 23.11
C PHE A 258 -2.24 25.73 21.67
N PRO A 259 -1.61 26.88 21.35
CA PRO A 259 -1.08 27.11 20.01
C PRO A 259 0.04 26.12 19.71
N TYR A 260 -0.20 25.18 18.80
CA TYR A 260 0.74 24.12 18.45
C TYR A 260 0.93 24.04 16.94
N CYS A 261 2.17 24.18 16.52
CA CYS A 261 2.62 23.92 15.16
C CYS A 261 3.68 22.81 15.22
N GLU A 262 3.38 21.69 14.59
CA GLU A 262 4.29 20.55 14.52
C GLU A 262 5.48 20.91 13.64
N ARG A 263 6.69 20.77 14.19
CA ARG A 263 7.92 21.03 13.45
C ARG A 263 8.33 19.77 12.70
N ILE A 264 8.46 19.88 11.39
CA ILE A 264 8.96 18.79 10.55
C ILE A 264 10.38 19.17 10.13
N GLU A 265 11.37 18.44 10.61
CA GLU A 265 12.76 18.61 10.17
C GLU A 265 13.06 17.68 9.00
N ASP A 266 12.54 16.46 9.08
CA ASP A 266 12.76 15.39 8.13
C ASP A 266 11.46 14.70 7.71
N SER A 267 11.49 14.00 6.58
CA SER A 267 10.32 13.24 6.13
C SER A 267 9.98 12.06 7.00
N GLU A 268 10.91 11.53 7.81
CA GLU A 268 10.59 10.50 8.78
C GLU A 268 9.81 11.04 10.00
N ASP A 269 9.78 12.36 10.21
CA ASP A 269 8.90 13.01 11.19
C ASP A 269 7.44 13.00 10.71
N MET A 270 7.24 12.91 9.39
CA MET A 270 5.91 12.80 8.78
C MET A 270 5.34 11.39 9.01
N VAL A 271 4.01 11.33 9.14
CA VAL A 271 3.30 10.06 9.29
C VAL A 271 2.92 9.52 7.92
N TRP A 272 3.45 8.35 7.58
CA TRP A 272 3.22 7.66 6.30
C TRP A 272 2.47 6.34 6.50
N PHE A 273 1.63 5.96 5.52
CA PHE A 273 1.01 4.65 5.44
C PHE A 273 1.43 3.88 4.18
N ALA A 274 1.33 2.55 4.24
CA ALA A 274 1.77 1.68 3.16
C ALA A 274 0.94 1.84 1.86
N PRO A 275 1.59 1.85 0.68
CA PRO A 275 0.90 1.93 -0.61
C PRO A 275 -0.05 0.77 -0.89
N GLY A 276 0.11 -0.35 -0.21
CA GLY A 276 -0.81 -1.48 -0.28
C GLY A 276 -2.27 -1.09 0.05
N TYR A 277 -2.48 -0.11 0.94
CA TYR A 277 -3.83 0.40 1.23
C TYR A 277 -4.45 1.12 0.02
N ALA A 278 -3.65 1.90 -0.72
CA ALA A 278 -4.11 2.56 -1.95
C ALA A 278 -4.41 1.55 -3.08
N VAL A 279 -3.57 0.54 -3.24
CA VAL A 279 -3.82 -0.57 -4.17
C VAL A 279 -5.14 -1.28 -3.83
N ALA A 280 -5.38 -1.55 -2.54
CA ALA A 280 -6.62 -2.17 -2.10
C ALA A 280 -7.84 -1.28 -2.30
N PHE A 281 -7.73 0.04 -2.10
CA PHE A 281 -8.80 0.99 -2.40
C PHE A 281 -9.19 0.92 -3.88
N VAL A 282 -8.21 0.99 -4.79
CA VAL A 282 -8.46 0.92 -6.23
C VAL A 282 -9.10 -0.42 -6.63
N VAL A 283 -8.63 -1.54 -6.09
CA VAL A 283 -9.21 -2.87 -6.31
C VAL A 283 -10.64 -2.96 -5.77
N ALA A 284 -10.89 -2.43 -4.57
CA ALA A 284 -12.21 -2.40 -3.95
C ALA A 284 -13.19 -1.54 -4.77
N ARG A 285 -12.74 -0.38 -5.26
CA ARG A 285 -13.53 0.47 -6.16
C ARG A 285 -13.90 -0.27 -7.45
N ALA A 286 -12.93 -0.93 -8.09
CA ALA A 286 -13.20 -1.72 -9.30
C ALA A 286 -14.23 -2.83 -9.03
N MET A 287 -14.11 -3.52 -7.89
CA MET A 287 -15.07 -4.53 -7.47
C MET A 287 -16.46 -3.95 -7.17
N ALA A 288 -16.56 -2.76 -6.60
CA ALA A 288 -17.83 -2.10 -6.34
C ALA A 288 -18.55 -1.72 -7.65
N THR A 289 -17.81 -1.19 -8.62
CA THR A 289 -18.37 -0.66 -9.87
C THR A 289 -18.65 -1.76 -10.91
N TYR A 290 -17.75 -2.72 -11.04
CA TYR A 290 -17.74 -3.70 -12.14
C TYR A 290 -17.88 -5.15 -11.70
N GLU A 291 -17.94 -5.41 -10.38
CA GLU A 291 -17.92 -6.77 -9.79
C GLU A 291 -16.64 -7.58 -10.10
N TRP A 292 -15.66 -6.93 -10.73
CA TRP A 292 -14.37 -7.49 -11.11
C TRP A 292 -13.24 -6.51 -10.83
N PRO A 293 -12.06 -6.99 -10.38
CA PRO A 293 -10.93 -6.16 -10.05
C PRO A 293 -10.05 -5.89 -11.29
N ALA A 294 -10.67 -5.72 -12.46
CA ALA A 294 -9.97 -5.60 -13.74
C ALA A 294 -9.45 -4.18 -13.99
N ASP A 295 -10.14 -3.19 -13.43
CA ASP A 295 -9.86 -1.79 -13.60
C ASP A 295 -9.09 -1.21 -12.41
N MET A 296 -7.80 -1.52 -12.34
CA MET A 296 -6.96 -1.13 -11.19
C MET A 296 -5.70 -0.35 -11.54
N ARG A 297 -5.50 0.01 -12.80
CA ARG A 297 -4.28 0.69 -13.27
C ARG A 297 -4.56 1.65 -14.42
N GLY A 298 -3.59 2.49 -14.70
CA GLY A 298 -3.63 3.46 -15.78
C GLY A 298 -4.52 4.66 -15.46
N TYR A 299 -4.46 5.65 -16.35
CA TYR A 299 -5.25 6.87 -16.27
C TYR A 299 -5.81 7.15 -17.66
N LEU A 300 -7.08 7.55 -17.71
CA LEU A 300 -7.75 8.02 -18.90
C LEU A 300 -8.37 9.38 -18.58
N GLU A 301 -8.06 10.37 -19.40
CA GLU A 301 -8.64 11.70 -19.30
C GLU A 301 -10.18 11.60 -19.39
N ASP A 302 -10.89 12.32 -18.52
CA ASP A 302 -12.36 12.32 -18.40
C ASP A 302 -13.01 11.01 -17.93
N TRP A 303 -12.25 10.04 -17.41
CA TRP A 303 -12.81 8.82 -16.85
C TRP A 303 -12.37 8.58 -15.40
N PRO A 304 -13.29 8.72 -14.42
CA PRO A 304 -13.01 8.46 -13.02
C PRO A 304 -12.96 6.95 -12.75
N GLY A 305 -11.85 6.32 -13.15
CA GLY A 305 -11.58 4.89 -13.05
C GLY A 305 -10.08 4.59 -13.09
N GLY A 306 -9.72 3.33 -13.34
CA GLY A 306 -8.32 2.94 -13.50
C GLY A 306 -7.55 2.93 -12.18
N GLY A 307 -6.28 3.31 -12.29
CA GLY A 307 -5.34 3.42 -11.18
C GLY A 307 -5.39 4.75 -10.44
N LEU A 308 -6.28 5.67 -10.83
CA LEU A 308 -6.37 7.03 -10.27
C LEU A 308 -6.97 7.01 -8.86
N PHE A 309 -6.38 7.71 -7.89
CA PHE A 309 -6.97 7.93 -6.58
C PHE A 309 -6.38 9.18 -5.91
N THR A 310 -6.98 9.60 -4.80
CA THR A 310 -6.48 10.70 -3.96
C THR A 310 -6.53 10.24 -2.51
N ALA A 311 -5.42 10.41 -1.77
CA ALA A 311 -5.37 10.11 -0.35
C ALA A 311 -6.14 11.17 0.48
N GLY A 312 -6.28 12.39 -0.03
CA GLY A 312 -7.00 13.47 0.64
C GLY A 312 -6.20 14.08 1.80
N THR A 313 -4.88 13.91 1.76
CA THR A 313 -3.93 14.36 2.79
C THR A 313 -2.92 15.37 2.25
N ALA A 314 -3.10 15.84 1.01
CA ALA A 314 -2.27 16.87 0.39
C ALA A 314 -2.18 18.12 1.28
N ALA A 315 -0.95 18.61 1.48
CA ALA A 315 -0.70 19.89 2.12
C ALA A 315 -1.32 21.01 1.28
N VAL A 316 -1.93 21.98 1.96
CA VAL A 316 -2.39 23.21 1.32
C VAL A 316 -1.16 23.92 0.74
N PHE A 317 -1.22 24.23 -0.55
CA PHE A 317 -0.20 24.95 -1.31
C PHE A 317 0.45 26.10 -0.49
N SER A 318 1.76 26.01 -0.26
CA SER A 318 2.57 27.15 0.21
C SER A 318 3.27 27.80 -0.99
N ALA A 319 3.14 29.12 -1.10
CA ALA A 319 3.80 29.93 -2.12
C ALA A 319 5.20 30.40 -1.69
N ASP A 320 5.64 30.05 -0.48
CA ASP A 320 6.92 30.50 0.07
C ASP A 320 8.07 29.59 -0.42
N PRO A 321 9.13 30.13 -1.06
CA PRO A 321 10.25 29.34 -1.57
C PRO A 321 11.11 28.65 -0.49
N TYR A 322 10.91 28.93 0.80
CA TYR A 322 11.71 28.35 1.88
C TYR A 322 11.19 27.00 2.39
N ASP A 323 9.88 26.76 2.33
CA ASP A 323 9.30 25.45 2.57
C ASP A 323 9.30 24.67 1.26
N GLY A 324 9.87 23.46 1.29
CA GLY A 324 9.93 22.58 0.13
C GLY A 324 8.56 22.43 -0.54
N LEU A 325 8.59 22.16 -1.85
CA LEU A 325 7.39 21.92 -2.65
C LEU A 325 6.66 20.67 -2.16
N ASP A 326 5.83 20.80 -1.13
CA ASP A 326 5.00 19.76 -0.55
C ASP A 326 3.78 19.50 -1.46
N ARG A 327 4.07 19.18 -2.72
CA ARG A 327 3.11 19.13 -3.83
C ARG A 327 2.35 17.82 -3.92
N PHE A 328 2.85 16.76 -3.28
CA PHE A 328 2.39 15.40 -3.53
C PHE A 328 2.06 14.67 -2.23
N GLU A 329 1.14 13.72 -2.32
CA GLU A 329 0.75 12.86 -1.19
C GLU A 329 1.74 11.69 -1.01
N LEU A 330 2.76 11.61 -1.86
CA LEU A 330 3.78 10.57 -1.91
C LEU A 330 5.10 11.10 -1.36
N GLU A 331 5.91 10.21 -0.76
CA GLU A 331 7.26 10.56 -0.26
C GLU A 331 8.17 11.12 -1.36
N ILE A 332 7.99 10.63 -2.59
CA ILE A 332 8.80 11.05 -3.73
C ILE A 332 7.95 11.04 -5.00
N ALA A 333 8.17 12.05 -5.84
CA ALA A 333 7.72 12.03 -7.23
C ALA A 333 8.80 11.40 -8.12
N LEU A 334 8.52 10.21 -8.64
CA LEU A 334 9.42 9.51 -9.57
C LEU A 334 9.32 10.13 -10.97
N THR A 335 10.45 10.21 -11.67
CA THR A 335 10.49 10.54 -13.10
C THR A 335 10.03 9.34 -13.94
N ASP A 336 9.53 9.59 -15.15
CA ASP A 336 9.12 8.53 -16.09
C ASP A 336 10.21 7.47 -16.33
N ARG A 337 11.49 7.89 -16.31
CA ARG A 337 12.63 6.98 -16.47
C ARG A 337 12.79 6.07 -15.26
N GLN A 338 12.68 6.62 -14.05
CA GLN A 338 12.76 5.85 -12.81
C GLN A 338 11.56 4.91 -12.68
N GLU A 339 10.35 5.41 -12.95
CA GLU A 339 9.12 4.61 -12.96
C GLU A 339 9.28 3.41 -13.89
N ARG A 340 9.66 3.63 -15.16
CA ARG A 340 9.85 2.56 -16.14
C ARG A 340 10.89 1.54 -15.69
N GLY A 341 12.03 1.99 -15.15
CA GLY A 341 13.05 1.10 -14.61
C GLY A 341 12.56 0.23 -13.45
N LEU A 342 11.76 0.80 -12.54
CA LEU A 342 11.15 0.07 -11.42
C LEU A 342 10.07 -0.93 -11.90
N VAL A 343 9.25 -0.55 -12.87
CA VAL A 343 8.26 -1.44 -13.51
C VAL A 343 8.94 -2.62 -14.19
N ASP A 344 10.01 -2.38 -14.95
CA ASP A 344 10.81 -3.41 -15.61
C ASP A 344 11.48 -4.37 -14.60
N ALA A 345 11.77 -3.86 -13.39
CA ALA A 345 12.28 -4.65 -12.28
C ALA A 345 11.21 -5.45 -11.51
N GLY A 346 9.93 -5.35 -11.89
CA GLY A 346 8.83 -6.07 -11.23
C GLY A 346 8.27 -5.38 -9.99
N LEU A 347 8.46 -4.07 -9.86
CA LEU A 347 7.88 -3.25 -8.79
C LEU A 347 6.65 -2.48 -9.29
N MET A 348 5.85 -1.97 -8.35
CA MET A 348 4.62 -1.22 -8.59
C MET A 348 4.77 0.22 -8.08
N PRO A 349 5.39 1.12 -8.87
CA PRO A 349 5.49 2.53 -8.50
C PRO A 349 4.13 3.22 -8.58
N LEU A 350 3.83 4.04 -7.58
CA LEU A 350 2.73 4.99 -7.54
C LEU A 350 3.32 6.35 -7.91
N THR A 351 2.67 7.06 -8.83
CA THR A 351 3.17 8.33 -9.35
C THR A 351 2.13 9.43 -9.19
N PRO A 352 2.53 10.66 -8.80
CA PRO A 352 1.59 11.75 -8.70
C PRO A 352 1.24 12.29 -10.09
N LEU A 353 -0.03 12.58 -10.32
CA LEU A 353 -0.50 13.30 -11.50
C LEU A 353 -0.39 14.81 -11.25
N GLY A 354 0.70 15.40 -11.76
CA GLY A 354 0.87 16.84 -11.95
C GLY A 354 0.22 17.76 -10.90
N TYR A 355 -0.39 18.86 -11.36
CA TYR A 355 -0.94 19.92 -10.52
C TYR A 355 -2.24 19.55 -9.76
N GLY A 356 -2.78 18.33 -9.96
CA GLY A 356 -4.09 17.92 -9.44
C GLY A 356 -4.07 17.32 -8.04
N GLY A 357 -2.88 16.98 -7.51
CA GLY A 357 -2.75 16.28 -6.21
C GLY A 357 -3.21 14.82 -6.24
N GLU A 358 -3.69 14.33 -7.39
CA GLU A 358 -4.08 12.95 -7.60
C GLU A 358 -2.84 12.06 -7.76
N THR A 359 -3.00 10.78 -7.47
CA THR A 359 -1.97 9.74 -7.64
C THR A 359 -2.50 8.66 -8.55
N VAL A 360 -1.62 8.06 -9.36
CA VAL A 360 -1.97 6.97 -10.27
C VAL A 360 -1.08 5.75 -10.05
N ILE A 361 -1.70 4.57 -10.10
CA ILE A 361 -1.02 3.30 -10.34
C ILE A 361 -0.91 3.13 -11.85
N GLY A 362 0.20 3.57 -12.45
CA GLY A 362 0.40 3.50 -13.91
C GLY A 362 0.46 2.06 -14.41
N ALA A 363 1.38 1.28 -13.86
CA ALA A 363 1.57 -0.13 -14.17
C ALA A 363 1.53 -1.00 -12.90
N ALA A 364 0.74 -2.07 -12.94
CA ALA A 364 0.61 -3.03 -11.85
C ALA A 364 1.43 -4.31 -12.15
N ARG A 365 2.71 -4.33 -11.77
CA ARG A 365 3.58 -5.51 -11.93
C ARG A 365 3.68 -6.31 -10.64
N SER A 366 3.83 -7.62 -10.81
CA SER A 366 4.26 -8.53 -9.75
C SER A 366 5.79 -8.66 -9.75
N LEU A 367 6.34 -9.23 -8.69
CA LEU A 367 7.77 -9.49 -8.54
C LEU A 367 8.28 -10.57 -9.52
N GLN A 368 7.38 -11.27 -10.23
CA GLN A 368 7.78 -12.27 -11.23
C GLN A 368 8.49 -11.60 -12.41
N MET A 369 9.69 -12.09 -12.72
CA MET A 369 10.40 -11.79 -13.95
C MET A 369 9.91 -12.73 -15.07
N PRO A 370 9.28 -12.21 -16.14
CA PRO A 370 8.83 -13.03 -17.25
C PRO A 370 9.99 -13.82 -17.87
N ARG A 371 9.83 -15.14 -17.97
CA ARG A 371 10.79 -15.99 -18.66
C ARG A 371 10.76 -15.71 -20.17
N ARG A 372 11.93 -15.77 -20.80
CA ARG A 372 12.06 -15.76 -22.26
C ARG A 372 12.12 -17.19 -22.76
N PHE A 373 11.34 -17.50 -23.77
CA PHE A 373 11.26 -18.81 -24.40
C PHE A 373 12.08 -18.83 -25.70
N GLY A 374 12.36 -20.03 -26.22
CA GLY A 374 12.99 -20.23 -27.52
C GLY A 374 12.20 -21.23 -28.36
N GLY A 375 12.33 -21.16 -29.68
CA GLY A 375 11.68 -22.07 -30.63
C GLY A 375 10.53 -21.44 -31.45
N PRO A 376 9.74 -22.26 -32.17
CA PRO A 376 8.77 -21.77 -33.16
C PRO A 376 7.58 -20.99 -32.58
N ASN A 377 7.27 -21.16 -31.29
CA ASN A 377 6.15 -20.47 -30.60
C ASN A 377 6.63 -19.40 -29.59
N THR A 378 7.85 -18.88 -29.77
CA THR A 378 8.49 -17.98 -28.79
C THR A 378 7.64 -16.74 -28.49
N GLU A 379 7.12 -16.06 -29.52
CA GLU A 379 6.39 -14.80 -29.32
C GLU A 379 5.12 -14.98 -28.46
N ALA A 380 4.34 -16.04 -28.73
CA ALA A 380 3.15 -16.34 -27.96
C ALA A 380 3.47 -16.75 -26.52
N ALA A 381 4.53 -17.54 -26.32
CA ALA A 381 4.97 -17.96 -24.99
C ALA A 381 5.49 -16.76 -24.15
N ASP A 382 6.27 -15.87 -24.77
CA ASP A 382 6.78 -14.65 -24.15
C ASP A 382 5.63 -13.69 -23.81
N ALA A 383 4.64 -13.54 -24.70
CA ALA A 383 3.45 -12.73 -24.43
C ALA A 383 2.66 -13.25 -23.21
N ASN A 384 2.45 -14.57 -23.13
CA ASN A 384 1.77 -15.20 -22.00
C ASN A 384 2.55 -15.04 -20.68
N ALA A 385 3.89 -15.12 -20.74
CA ALA A 385 4.73 -14.89 -19.57
C ALA A 385 4.63 -13.45 -19.06
N ARG A 386 4.59 -12.46 -19.98
CA ARG A 386 4.40 -11.06 -19.61
C ARG A 386 3.02 -10.79 -19.01
N LEU A 387 1.97 -11.39 -19.57
CA LEU A 387 0.61 -11.30 -19.01
C LEU A 387 0.52 -11.93 -17.62
N SER A 388 1.22 -13.04 -17.39
CA SER A 388 1.25 -13.70 -16.07
C SER A 388 1.94 -12.86 -15.00
N ALA A 389 2.90 -12.02 -15.38
CA ALA A 389 3.60 -11.13 -14.46
C ALA A 389 2.82 -9.83 -14.15
N GLN A 390 1.70 -9.57 -14.84
CA GLN A 390 0.82 -8.44 -14.53
C GLN A 390 -0.04 -8.76 -13.30
N PHE A 391 0.12 -7.95 -12.26
CA PHE A 391 -0.55 -8.18 -10.98
C PHE A 391 -2.08 -8.03 -11.10
N ASN A 392 -2.56 -7.07 -11.90
CA ASN A 392 -3.98 -6.89 -12.20
C ASN A 392 -4.61 -8.12 -12.89
N THR A 393 -3.89 -8.70 -13.84
CA THR A 393 -4.31 -9.95 -14.49
C THR A 393 -4.41 -11.09 -13.48
N MET A 394 -3.43 -11.19 -12.57
CA MET A 394 -3.43 -12.23 -11.55
C MET A 394 -4.53 -12.07 -10.50
N ILE A 395 -4.92 -10.86 -10.11
CA ILE A 395 -6.08 -10.65 -9.24
C ILE A 395 -7.38 -11.11 -9.94
N CYS A 396 -7.57 -10.76 -11.21
CA CYS A 396 -8.72 -11.22 -11.99
C CYS A 396 -8.77 -12.75 -12.12
N VAL A 397 -7.66 -13.38 -12.51
CA VAL A 397 -7.55 -14.85 -12.64
C VAL A 397 -7.81 -15.54 -11.29
N SER A 398 -7.31 -14.96 -10.19
CA SER A 398 -7.55 -15.46 -8.84
C SER A 398 -9.05 -15.51 -8.51
N ARG A 399 -9.78 -14.46 -8.90
CA ARG A 399 -11.23 -14.41 -8.69
C ARG A 399 -11.98 -15.49 -9.49
N PHE A 400 -11.56 -15.75 -10.73
CA PHE A 400 -12.09 -16.90 -11.49
C PHE A 400 -11.81 -18.22 -10.78
N ALA A 401 -10.59 -18.43 -10.28
CA ALA A 401 -10.23 -19.63 -9.54
C ALA A 401 -11.09 -19.82 -8.28
N HIS A 402 -11.41 -18.74 -7.55
CA HIS A 402 -12.33 -18.78 -6.40
C HIS A 402 -13.73 -19.28 -6.79
N PHE A 403 -14.32 -18.72 -7.84
CA PHE A 403 -15.64 -19.16 -8.31
C PHE A 403 -15.62 -20.60 -8.81
N LEU A 404 -14.59 -20.97 -9.58
CA LEU A 404 -14.42 -22.33 -10.10
C LEU A 404 -14.27 -23.36 -8.98
N LYS A 405 -13.57 -23.01 -7.90
CA LYS A 405 -13.45 -23.85 -6.71
C LYS A 405 -14.81 -24.07 -6.05
N VAL A 406 -15.60 -23.01 -5.86
CA VAL A 406 -16.93 -23.10 -5.26
C VAL A 406 -17.86 -23.93 -6.15
N MET A 407 -17.94 -23.64 -7.44
CA MET A 407 -18.77 -24.39 -8.39
C MET A 407 -18.37 -25.87 -8.48
N GLY A 408 -17.06 -26.17 -8.51
CA GLY A 408 -16.58 -27.55 -8.52
C GLY A 408 -16.94 -28.31 -7.23
N ARG A 409 -16.94 -27.62 -6.08
CA ARG A 409 -17.38 -28.18 -4.81
C ARG A 409 -18.87 -28.50 -4.82
N ASP A 410 -19.70 -27.59 -5.34
CA ASP A 410 -21.15 -27.79 -5.46
C ASP A 410 -21.53 -28.95 -6.39
N MET A 411 -20.68 -29.22 -7.40
CA MET A 411 -20.83 -30.38 -8.28
C MET A 411 -20.33 -31.69 -7.67
N THR A 412 -19.60 -31.65 -6.55
CA THR A 412 -19.07 -32.86 -5.90
C THR A 412 -20.21 -33.67 -5.31
N GLY A 413 -20.30 -34.96 -5.68
CA GLY A 413 -21.38 -35.85 -5.28
C GLY A 413 -22.62 -35.79 -6.18
N ALA A 414 -22.68 -34.89 -7.16
CA ALA A 414 -23.68 -34.93 -8.22
C ALA A 414 -23.30 -35.96 -9.28
N PHE A 415 -24.28 -36.72 -9.80
CA PHE A 415 -24.08 -37.63 -10.91
C PHE A 415 -23.94 -36.85 -12.23
N ARG A 416 -22.72 -36.36 -12.54
CA ARG A 416 -22.42 -35.61 -13.76
C ARG A 416 -21.34 -36.28 -14.59
N THR A 417 -21.48 -36.20 -15.90
CA THR A 417 -20.45 -36.63 -16.86
C THR A 417 -19.43 -35.52 -17.08
N ALA A 418 -18.23 -35.85 -17.57
CA ALA A 418 -17.22 -34.86 -17.93
C ALA A 418 -17.75 -33.78 -18.89
N ALA A 419 -18.56 -34.19 -19.88
CA ALA A 419 -19.18 -33.28 -20.85
C ALA A 419 -20.19 -32.31 -20.20
N GLU A 420 -20.94 -32.77 -19.18
CA GLU A 420 -21.84 -31.89 -18.42
C GLU A 420 -21.09 -30.85 -17.59
N ILE A 421 -19.99 -31.25 -16.95
CA ILE A 421 -19.13 -30.34 -16.18
C ILE A 421 -18.51 -29.31 -17.13
N GLU A 422 -17.95 -29.75 -18.25
CA GLU A 422 -17.36 -28.87 -19.27
C GLU A 422 -18.36 -27.86 -19.79
N ARG A 423 -19.58 -28.30 -20.14
CA ARG A 423 -20.65 -27.41 -20.59
C ARG A 423 -21.04 -26.40 -19.52
N THR A 424 -21.20 -26.84 -18.27
CA THR A 424 -21.61 -25.96 -17.16
C THR A 424 -20.57 -24.87 -16.90
N LEU A 425 -19.29 -25.25 -16.81
CA LEU A 425 -18.20 -24.30 -16.59
C LEU A 425 -18.01 -23.38 -17.79
N GLY A 426 -18.11 -23.91 -19.02
CA GLY A 426 -18.03 -23.13 -20.25
C GLY A 426 -19.18 -22.13 -20.41
N ASP A 427 -20.42 -22.53 -20.09
CA ASP A 427 -21.60 -21.64 -20.10
C ASP A 427 -21.45 -20.51 -19.09
N TRP A 428 -20.84 -20.78 -17.93
CA TRP A 428 -20.58 -19.75 -16.91
C TRP A 428 -19.48 -18.78 -17.35
N LEU A 429 -18.34 -19.27 -17.86
CA LEU A 429 -17.24 -18.43 -18.32
C LEU A 429 -17.64 -17.51 -19.48
N ARG A 430 -18.46 -18.00 -20.42
CA ARG A 430 -18.99 -17.20 -21.55
C ARG A 430 -19.77 -15.96 -21.13
N ARG A 431 -20.28 -15.89 -19.89
CA ARG A 431 -20.97 -14.70 -19.37
C ARG A 431 -20.01 -13.54 -19.09
N PHE A 432 -18.70 -13.82 -19.00
CA PHE A 432 -17.66 -12.84 -18.68
C PHE A 432 -16.68 -12.60 -19.83
N THR A 433 -16.97 -13.15 -21.01
CA THR A 433 -16.18 -12.94 -22.22
C THR A 433 -16.80 -11.86 -23.11
N ASN A 434 -15.97 -10.99 -23.67
CA ASN A 434 -16.37 -10.08 -24.73
C ASN A 434 -15.32 -10.07 -25.84
N SER A 435 -15.69 -10.60 -27.02
CA SER A 435 -14.82 -10.68 -28.19
C SER A 435 -14.65 -9.36 -28.94
N ASN A 436 -15.46 -8.33 -28.61
CA ASN A 436 -15.35 -7.01 -29.21
C ASN A 436 -14.12 -6.28 -28.66
N ARG A 437 -13.06 -6.19 -29.49
CA ARG A 437 -11.82 -5.50 -29.14
C ARG A 437 -12.00 -3.98 -29.04
N ASP A 438 -13.03 -3.42 -29.67
CA ASP A 438 -13.29 -1.97 -29.66
C ASP A 438 -14.22 -1.55 -28.50
N ALA A 439 -14.50 -2.47 -27.56
CA ALA A 439 -15.26 -2.17 -26.36
C ALA A 439 -14.58 -1.05 -25.55
N GLY A 440 -15.38 -0.09 -25.08
CA GLY A 440 -14.89 0.98 -24.19
C GLY A 440 -14.44 0.46 -22.82
N PRO A 441 -13.68 1.27 -22.04
CA PRO A 441 -13.04 0.85 -20.79
C PRO A 441 -13.98 0.17 -19.78
N GLU A 442 -15.17 0.74 -19.56
CA GLU A 442 -16.17 0.17 -18.67
C GLU A 442 -16.61 -1.24 -19.09
N THR A 443 -16.89 -1.44 -20.38
CA THR A 443 -17.27 -2.76 -20.89
C THR A 443 -16.13 -3.75 -20.74
N ARG A 444 -14.88 -3.32 -20.93
CA ARG A 444 -13.70 -4.19 -20.71
C ARG A 444 -13.54 -4.56 -19.24
N ALA A 445 -13.86 -3.65 -18.32
CA ALA A 445 -13.80 -3.91 -16.89
C ALA A 445 -14.89 -4.89 -16.41
N ARG A 446 -16.11 -4.79 -16.96
CA ARG A 446 -17.23 -5.70 -16.65
C ARG A 446 -17.04 -7.11 -17.24
N TYR A 447 -16.38 -7.22 -18.39
CA TYR A 447 -16.12 -8.47 -19.08
C TYR A 447 -14.60 -8.71 -19.19
N PRO A 448 -13.93 -9.15 -18.12
CA PRO A 448 -12.47 -9.15 -18.04
C PRO A 448 -11.77 -10.11 -19.02
N LEU A 449 -12.51 -11.02 -19.67
CA LEU A 449 -11.97 -11.99 -20.61
C LEU A 449 -12.31 -11.61 -22.06
N LEU A 450 -11.35 -11.79 -22.97
CA LEU A 450 -11.59 -11.76 -24.40
C LEU A 450 -12.19 -13.09 -24.87
N ASP A 451 -11.63 -14.20 -24.39
CA ASP A 451 -12.05 -15.57 -24.69
C ASP A 451 -11.76 -16.49 -23.50
N ALA A 452 -12.49 -17.60 -23.42
CA ALA A 452 -12.31 -18.61 -22.39
C ALA A 452 -12.72 -20.00 -22.90
N SER A 453 -11.89 -21.00 -22.63
CA SER A 453 -12.22 -22.40 -22.92
C SER A 453 -11.92 -23.31 -21.74
N VAL A 454 -12.69 -24.40 -21.65
CA VAL A 454 -12.57 -25.41 -20.60
C VAL A 454 -12.53 -26.76 -21.27
N GLN A 455 -11.63 -27.63 -20.80
CA GLN A 455 -11.59 -29.02 -21.19
C GLN A 455 -11.64 -29.88 -19.93
N VAL A 456 -12.62 -30.77 -19.85
CA VAL A 456 -12.79 -31.69 -18.72
C VAL A 456 -12.61 -33.12 -19.20
N ARG A 457 -11.74 -33.88 -18.53
CA ARG A 457 -11.48 -35.28 -18.85
C ARG A 457 -11.52 -36.12 -17.59
N GLU A 458 -12.18 -37.26 -17.65
CA GLU A 458 -12.13 -38.22 -16.55
C GLU A 458 -10.71 -38.82 -16.45
N LEU A 459 -10.22 -38.95 -15.22
CA LEU A 459 -8.89 -39.51 -14.97
C LEU A 459 -8.98 -41.05 -15.01
N PRO A 460 -8.30 -41.72 -15.97
CA PRO A 460 -8.46 -43.17 -16.17
C PRO A 460 -8.14 -44.01 -14.92
N ALA A 461 -7.21 -43.54 -14.10
CA ALA A 461 -6.76 -44.23 -12.89
C ALA A 461 -7.67 -43.98 -11.66
N LYS A 462 -8.63 -43.05 -11.74
CA LYS A 462 -9.49 -42.65 -10.62
C LYS A 462 -10.91 -42.34 -11.13
N PRO A 463 -11.78 -43.37 -11.29
CA PRO A 463 -13.16 -43.17 -11.72
C PRO A 463 -13.88 -42.15 -10.84
N GLY A 464 -14.65 -41.25 -11.46
CA GLY A 464 -15.32 -40.13 -10.79
C GLY A 464 -14.41 -38.95 -10.41
N SER A 465 -13.11 -39.01 -10.71
CA SER A 465 -12.20 -37.87 -10.64
C SER A 465 -12.00 -37.26 -12.03
N PHE A 466 -12.14 -35.94 -12.14
CA PHE A 466 -12.01 -35.22 -13.40
C PHE A 466 -10.79 -34.30 -13.35
N GLY A 467 -9.97 -34.35 -14.39
CA GLY A 467 -9.00 -33.30 -14.71
C GLY A 467 -9.69 -32.18 -15.47
N CYS A 468 -9.45 -30.94 -15.07
CA CYS A 468 -9.98 -29.76 -15.73
C CYS A 468 -8.82 -28.85 -16.13
N VAL A 469 -8.77 -28.47 -17.40
CA VAL A 469 -7.83 -27.47 -17.93
C VAL A 469 -8.64 -26.28 -18.42
N ILE A 470 -8.34 -25.10 -17.89
CA ILE A 470 -9.07 -23.88 -18.20
C ILE A 470 -8.08 -22.89 -18.82
N HIS A 471 -8.41 -22.42 -20.01
CA HIS A 471 -7.66 -21.37 -20.70
C HIS A 471 -8.47 -20.07 -20.59
N LEU A 472 -7.89 -19.08 -19.92
CA LEU A 472 -8.46 -17.75 -19.78
C LEU A 472 -7.61 -16.78 -20.59
N GLN A 473 -8.24 -16.07 -21.53
CA GLN A 473 -7.59 -15.00 -22.26
C GLN A 473 -8.10 -13.67 -21.71
N PRO A 474 -7.30 -12.94 -20.90
CA PRO A 474 -7.70 -11.64 -20.38
C PRO A 474 -7.76 -10.59 -21.49
N GLN A 475 -8.48 -9.50 -21.23
CA GLN A 475 -8.45 -8.33 -22.10
C GLN A 475 -7.07 -7.67 -22.10
N TYR A 476 -6.60 -7.27 -23.29
CA TYR A 476 -5.35 -6.51 -23.42
C TYR A 476 -5.55 -5.07 -22.95
N GLN A 477 -4.72 -4.63 -22.03
CA GLN A 477 -4.55 -3.24 -21.65
C GLN A 477 -3.17 -2.77 -22.11
N LEU A 478 -3.07 -1.53 -22.58
CA LEU A 478 -1.82 -0.96 -23.11
C LEU A 478 -0.80 -0.81 -21.97
N ASP A 479 0.43 -1.28 -22.17
CA ASP A 479 1.52 -1.19 -21.18
C ASP A 479 2.58 -0.15 -21.56
N ASP A 480 2.89 0.01 -22.86
CA ASP A 480 3.95 0.91 -23.32
C ASP A 480 3.65 1.44 -24.73
N ILE A 481 3.99 2.69 -25.00
CA ILE A 481 3.95 3.31 -26.33
C ILE A 481 5.37 3.78 -26.66
N ALA A 482 6.12 2.93 -27.35
CA ALA A 482 7.38 3.35 -27.96
C ALA A 482 7.10 4.03 -29.30
N ALA A 483 6.94 5.36 -29.32
CA ALA A 483 6.83 6.13 -30.56
C ALA A 483 8.24 6.47 -31.09
N SER A 484 8.68 5.80 -32.16
CA SER A 484 9.89 6.19 -32.90
C SER A 484 9.49 7.06 -34.10
N PHE A 485 9.76 8.36 -34.04
CA PHE A 485 9.58 9.25 -35.19
C PHE A 485 10.78 9.15 -36.13
N ARG A 486 10.58 8.60 -37.34
CA ARG A 486 11.57 8.63 -38.41
C ARG A 486 11.12 9.63 -39.46
N LEU A 487 11.64 10.86 -39.41
CA LEU A 487 11.48 11.80 -40.52
C LEU A 487 12.39 11.39 -41.68
N VAL A 488 11.80 10.97 -42.79
CA VAL A 488 12.49 10.77 -44.07
C VAL A 488 12.07 11.90 -45.00
N THR A 489 12.98 12.82 -45.28
CA THR A 489 12.80 13.87 -46.28
C THR A 489 13.44 13.41 -47.59
N GLU A 490 12.63 12.98 -48.55
CA GLU A 490 13.08 12.85 -49.94
C GLU A 490 13.03 14.22 -50.61
N ILE A 491 14.20 14.81 -50.86
CA ILE A 491 14.34 15.95 -51.75
C ILE A 491 14.58 15.38 -53.14
N SER A 492 13.54 15.25 -53.95
CA SER A 492 13.71 15.01 -55.38
C SER A 492 14.35 16.27 -56.00
N ALA A 493 15.58 16.16 -56.49
CA ALA A 493 16.16 17.20 -57.32
C ALA A 493 15.26 17.42 -58.56
N PRO A 494 14.96 18.68 -58.95
CA PRO A 494 14.18 18.92 -60.16
C PRO A 494 14.97 18.36 -61.35
N GLY A 495 14.39 17.39 -62.05
CA GLY A 495 15.00 16.79 -63.22
C GLY A 495 15.32 17.85 -64.26
N ASN A 496 16.59 17.97 -64.64
CA ASN A 496 16.98 18.71 -65.83
C ASN A 496 16.49 17.96 -67.07
N ARG A 497 15.83 18.69 -67.97
CA ARG A 497 15.38 18.26 -69.30
C ARG A 497 16.54 17.86 -70.19
#